data_AF-A0A451B1J4-F1
#
_entry.id   AF-A0A451B1J4-F1
#
_cell.length_a   1.000
_cell.length_b   1.000
_cell.length_c   1.000
_cell.angle_alpha   90.00
_cell.angle_beta   90.00
_cell.angle_gamma   90.00
#
_symmetry.space_group_name_H-M   'P 1'
#
loop_
_entity.id
_entity.type
_entity.pdbx_description
1 polymer ?
#
loop_
_entity_poly.entity_id
_entity_poly.type
_entity_poly.pdbx_seq_one_letter_code
_entity_poly.pdbx_strand_id
1 'polypeptide(L)'
;MRYIVEILKRWVEENPKWDHLPAIVPFLFYNGEEEWRIPPEFLHLVDAEEDWRPYLLNFRFPVLDLGTIPDPELSGDERLRARLLAMKYATRKEKQL
;
A
#
# COMPACT_ATOMS: atom_id res chain seq x y z
N MET A 1 -6.75 -0.69 -8.62
CA MET A 1 -7.70 0.41 -8.89
C MET A 1 -9.15 0.13 -8.47
N ARG A 2 -9.68 -1.10 -8.66
CA ARG A 2 -11.07 -1.44 -8.33
C ARG A 2 -11.56 -0.88 -6.99
N TYR A 3 -10.81 -1.10 -5.91
CA TYR A 3 -11.20 -0.66 -4.56
C TYR A 3 -11.47 0.86 -4.45
N ILE A 4 -10.60 1.71 -4.99
CA ILE A 4 -10.77 3.18 -4.91
C ILE A 4 -12.06 3.58 -5.63
N VAL A 5 -12.27 3.06 -6.84
CA VAL A 5 -13.46 3.36 -7.64
C VAL A 5 -14.73 2.89 -6.93
N GLU A 6 -14.73 1.67 -6.38
CA GLU A 6 -15.90 1.13 -5.68
C GLU A 6 -16.22 1.90 -4.39
N ILE A 7 -15.21 2.37 -3.64
CA ILE A 7 -15.46 3.26 -2.49
C ILE A 7 -16.08 4.58 -2.94
N LEU A 8 -15.52 5.20 -3.98
CA LEU A 8 -16.02 6.49 -4.46
C LEU A 8 -17.44 6.37 -4.97
N LYS A 9 -17.76 5.32 -5.73
CA LYS A 9 -19.13 5.02 -6.17
C LYS A 9 -20.09 4.92 -4.99
N ARG A 10 -19.75 4.06 -4.02
CA ARG A 10 -20.56 3.88 -2.81
C ARG A 10 -20.75 5.20 -2.06
N TRP A 11 -19.69 5.99 -1.93
CA TRP A 11 -19.76 7.29 -1.25
C TRP A 11 -20.70 8.26 -1.97
N VAL A 12 -20.66 8.32 -3.30
CA VAL A 12 -21.57 9.14 -4.11
C VAL A 12 -23.03 8.71 -3.92
N GLU A 13 -23.29 7.40 -3.92
CA GLU A 13 -24.64 6.85 -3.68
C GLU A 13 -25.17 7.21 -2.27
N GLU A 14 -24.30 7.14 -1.26
CA GLU A 14 -24.63 7.45 0.13
C GLU A 14 -24.73 8.97 0.42
N ASN A 15 -24.15 9.82 -0.44
CA ASN A 15 -24.05 11.27 -0.22
C ASN A 15 -24.58 12.09 -1.41
N PRO A 16 -25.89 12.08 -1.74
CA PRO A 16 -26.43 12.63 -2.99
C PRO A 16 -26.26 14.15 -3.21
N LYS A 17 -25.84 14.90 -2.19
CA LYS A 17 -25.56 16.35 -2.26
C LYS A 17 -24.06 16.65 -2.15
N TRP A 18 -23.22 15.74 -2.61
CA TRP A 18 -21.79 15.90 -2.54
C TRP A 18 -21.27 16.96 -3.52
N ASP A 19 -20.35 17.81 -3.05
CA ASP A 19 -19.65 18.79 -3.88
C ASP A 19 -18.22 18.35 -4.25
N HIS A 20 -17.62 17.47 -3.43
CA HIS A 20 -16.26 16.95 -3.61
C HIS A 20 -16.18 15.47 -3.27
N LEU A 21 -15.31 14.72 -3.96
CA LEU A 21 -15.03 13.34 -3.60
C LEU A 21 -14.20 13.25 -2.31
N PRO A 22 -14.36 12.19 -1.50
CA PRO A 22 -13.57 12.01 -0.30
C PRO A 22 -12.11 11.72 -0.67
N ALA A 23 -11.19 12.20 0.17
CA ALA A 23 -9.78 11.85 0.04
C ALA A 23 -9.59 10.36 0.37
N ILE A 24 -8.97 9.62 -0.55
CA ILE A 24 -8.59 8.22 -0.35
C ILE A 24 -7.07 8.13 -0.42
N VAL A 25 -6.45 7.63 0.65
CA VAL A 25 -5.01 7.37 0.70
C VAL A 25 -4.80 5.86 0.62
N PRO A 26 -4.36 5.33 -0.54
CA PRO A 26 -4.00 3.93 -0.63
C PRO A 26 -2.70 3.72 0.15
N PHE A 27 -2.75 2.88 1.19
CA PHE A 27 -1.58 2.53 1.99
C PHE A 27 -1.13 1.12 1.61
N LEU A 28 0.14 0.96 1.22
CA LEU A 28 0.68 -0.35 0.90
C LEU A 28 1.39 -0.92 2.12
N PHE A 29 0.89 -2.05 2.59
CA PHE A 29 1.55 -2.83 3.64
C PHE A 29 2.35 -3.94 2.97
N TYR A 30 3.68 -3.89 3.08
CA TYR A 30 4.59 -4.80 2.41
C TYR A 30 5.32 -5.68 3.42
N ASN A 31 5.32 -6.98 3.15
CA ASN A 31 5.99 -8.01 3.93
C ASN A 31 6.72 -9.00 3.02
N GLY A 32 7.38 -8.54 1.96
CA GLY A 32 8.14 -9.43 1.07
C GLY A 32 9.42 -9.97 1.71
N GLU A 33 10.05 -10.91 0.99
CA GLU A 33 11.33 -11.51 1.39
C GLU A 33 12.46 -10.48 1.39
N GLU A 34 12.50 -9.67 0.35
CA GLU A 34 13.45 -8.58 0.14
C GLU A 34 12.83 -7.23 0.49
N GLU A 35 13.67 -6.20 0.65
CA GLU A 35 13.20 -4.83 0.81
C GLU A 35 12.40 -4.34 -0.40
N TRP A 36 11.43 -3.47 -0.17
CA TRP A 36 10.66 -2.81 -1.21
C TRP A 36 11.54 -1.85 -2.02
N ARG A 37 11.66 -2.09 -3.33
CA ARG A 37 12.51 -1.28 -4.23
C ARG A 37 11.76 -0.57 -5.35
N ILE A 38 10.43 -0.72 -5.41
CA ILE A 38 9.62 -0.13 -6.47
C ILE A 38 9.25 1.31 -6.09
N PRO A 39 9.38 2.30 -6.98
CA PRO A 39 8.90 3.66 -6.72
C PRO A 39 7.43 3.67 -6.25
N PRO A 40 7.11 4.39 -5.15
CA PRO A 40 5.78 4.40 -4.55
C PRO A 40 4.82 5.36 -5.29
N GLU A 41 4.71 5.16 -6.60
CA GLU A 41 3.88 5.95 -7.50
C GLU A 41 3.13 5.03 -8.46
N PHE A 42 1.86 5.34 -8.71
CA PHE A 42 1.00 4.45 -9.47
C PHE A 42 1.46 4.26 -10.91
N LEU A 43 1.97 5.32 -11.54
CA LEU A 43 2.38 5.28 -12.95
C LEU A 43 3.55 4.32 -13.20
N HIS A 44 4.38 4.03 -12.19
CA HIS A 44 5.44 3.02 -12.32
C HIS A 44 4.89 1.60 -12.53
N LEU A 45 3.62 1.37 -12.22
CA LEU A 45 2.93 0.09 -12.38
C LEU A 45 2.11 0.02 -13.68
N VAL A 46 2.12 1.07 -14.49
CA VAL A 46 1.33 1.18 -15.72
C VAL A 46 2.26 1.08 -16.92
N ASP A 47 1.96 0.14 -17.81
CA ASP A 47 2.62 0.04 -19.10
C ASP A 47 1.97 1.04 -20.07
N ALA A 48 2.66 2.15 -20.33
CA ALA A 48 2.18 3.23 -21.20
C ALA A 48 3.34 3.92 -21.92
N GLU A 49 3.08 4.41 -23.13
CA GLU A 49 4.06 5.18 -23.89
C GLU A 49 4.33 6.53 -23.21
N GLU A 50 5.53 7.06 -23.39
CA GLU A 50 6.00 8.25 -22.67
C GLU A 50 5.15 9.49 -22.93
N ASP A 51 4.68 9.66 -24.17
CA ASP A 51 3.85 10.79 -24.59
C ASP A 51 2.49 10.85 -23.85
N TRP A 52 2.02 9.72 -23.30
CA TRP A 52 0.76 9.65 -22.56
C TRP A 52 0.90 10.03 -21.09
N ARG A 53 2.12 10.00 -20.52
CA ARG A 53 2.36 10.20 -19.08
C ARG A 53 1.67 11.43 -18.48
N PRO A 54 1.61 12.61 -19.14
CA PRO A 54 0.94 13.80 -18.59
C PRO A 54 -0.58 13.64 -18.41
N TYR A 55 -1.20 12.70 -19.13
CA TYR A 55 -2.65 12.48 -19.12
C TYR A 55 -3.08 11.34 -18.20
N LEU A 56 -2.12 10.59 -17.65
CA LEU A 56 -2.38 9.43 -16.82
C LEU A 56 -2.46 9.80 -15.34
N LEU A 57 -3.32 9.09 -14.61
CA LEU A 57 -3.39 9.21 -13.16
C LEU A 57 -2.06 8.75 -12.55
N ASN A 58 -1.46 9.59 -11.69
CA ASN A 58 -0.25 9.22 -10.97
C ASN A 58 -0.28 9.72 -9.52
N PHE A 59 -0.95 8.98 -8.65
CA PHE A 59 -0.89 9.25 -7.21
C PHE A 59 0.34 8.58 -6.59
N ARG A 60 0.89 9.22 -5.56
CA ARG A 60 1.88 8.62 -4.67
C ARG A 60 1.18 7.94 -3.51
N PHE A 61 1.80 6.89 -2.97
CA PHE A 61 1.24 6.16 -1.84
C PHE A 61 2.31 5.84 -0.79
N PRO A 62 1.99 5.91 0.51
CA PRO A 62 2.89 5.41 1.53
C PRO A 62 3.06 3.89 1.41
N VAL A 63 4.30 3.43 1.59
CA VAL A 63 4.65 2.02 1.71
C VAL A 63 5.21 1.80 3.11
N LEU A 64 4.62 0.85 3.84
CA LEU A 64 5.15 0.34 5.08
C LEU A 64 5.80 -1.01 4.80
N ASP A 65 7.12 -1.01 4.71
CA ASP A 65 7.91 -2.22 4.61
C ASP A 65 8.22 -2.75 6.02
N LEU A 66 7.64 -3.89 6.37
CA LEU A 66 7.96 -4.53 7.67
C LEU A 66 9.39 -5.04 7.73
N GLY A 67 9.99 -5.37 6.58
CA GLY A 67 11.33 -5.90 6.49
C GLY A 67 12.38 -4.94 7.04
N THR A 68 12.15 -3.63 6.90
CA THR A 68 13.06 -2.57 7.30
C THR A 68 12.90 -2.12 8.75
N ILE A 69 11.78 -2.47 9.41
CA ILE A 69 11.49 -2.06 10.78
C ILE A 69 12.11 -3.07 11.76
N PRO A 70 12.95 -2.65 12.73
CA PRO A 70 13.47 -3.55 13.76
C PRO A 70 12.36 -4.23 14.57
N ASP A 71 12.56 -5.51 14.92
CA ASP A 71 11.55 -6.33 15.60
C ASP A 71 10.97 -5.71 16.88
N PRO A 72 11.77 -5.08 17.77
CA PRO A 72 11.25 -4.40 18.96
C PRO A 72 10.42 -3.16 18.65
N GLU A 73 10.63 -2.53 17.49
CA GLU A 73 10.01 -1.27 17.07
C GLU A 73 8.71 -1.48 16.28
N LEU A 74 8.39 -2.73 15.90
CA LEU A 74 7.18 -3.05 15.14
C LEU A 74 5.89 -2.60 15.85
N SER A 75 5.84 -2.68 17.19
CA SER A 75 4.70 -2.20 17.98
C SER A 75 5.03 -2.19 19.47
N GLY A 76 4.52 -1.17 20.18
CA GLY A 76 4.51 -1.14 21.65
C GLY A 76 3.52 -2.11 22.29
N ASP A 77 2.42 -2.44 21.59
CA ASP A 77 1.50 -3.50 21.99
C ASP A 77 2.09 -4.89 21.66
N GLU A 78 2.17 -5.76 22.66
CA GLU A 78 2.81 -7.08 22.55
C GLU A 78 2.07 -8.03 21.60
N ARG A 79 0.73 -8.02 21.63
CA ARG A 79 -0.08 -8.91 20.79
C ARG A 79 0.02 -8.50 19.34
N LEU A 80 -0.01 -7.20 19.06
CA LEU A 80 0.19 -6.67 17.73
C LEU A 80 1.62 -6.95 17.25
N ARG A 81 2.64 -6.73 18.10
CA ARG A 81 4.04 -7.04 17.76
C ARG A 81 4.21 -8.50 17.37
N ALA A 82 3.64 -9.44 18.12
CA ALA A 82 3.70 -10.86 17.79
C ALA A 82 3.08 -11.19 16.41
N ARG A 83 1.94 -10.56 16.08
CA ARG A 83 1.28 -10.74 14.77
C ARG A 83 2.11 -10.14 13.62
N LEU A 84 2.66 -8.94 13.82
CA LEU A 84 3.51 -8.27 12.83
C LEU A 84 4.81 -9.06 12.59
N LEU A 85 5.41 -9.63 13.63
CA LEU A 85 6.54 -10.54 13.50
C LEU A 85 6.19 -11.76 12.64
N ALA A 86 5.07 -12.43 12.95
CA ALA A 86 4.60 -13.56 12.14
C ALA A 86 4.44 -13.16 10.67
N MET A 87 3.84 -11.99 10.38
CA MET A 87 3.69 -11.49 9.01
C MET A 87 5.02 -11.15 8.33
N LYS A 88 5.96 -10.55 9.06
CA LYS A 88 7.29 -10.16 8.57
C LYS A 88 8.13 -11.36 8.14
N TYR A 89 8.00 -12.48 8.84
CA TYR A 89 8.77 -13.70 8.57
C TYR A 89 8.02 -14.73 7.73
N ALA A 90 6.69 -14.63 7.57
CA ALA A 90 5.87 -15.59 6.81
C ALA A 90 6.30 -15.80 5.35
N THR A 91 6.92 -14.79 4.73
CA THR A 91 7.35 -14.80 3.33
C THR A 91 8.85 -15.05 3.17
N ARG A 92 9.62 -15.00 4.26
CA ARG A 92 11.06 -15.22 4.24
C ARG A 92 11.30 -16.72 4.18
N LYS A 93 11.98 -17.19 3.15
CA LYS A 93 12.42 -18.58 3.11
C LYS A 93 13.31 -18.83 4.33
N GLU A 94 13.07 -19.95 5.02
CA GLU A 94 13.99 -20.43 6.04
C GLU A 94 15.37 -20.54 5.38
N LYS A 95 16.31 -19.68 5.78
CA LYS A 95 17.73 -19.98 5.57
C LYS A 95 18.00 -21.20 6.43
N GLN A 96 17.85 -22.39 5.86
CA GLN A 96 18.41 -23.61 6.43
C GLN A 96 19.90 -23.34 6.64
N LEU A 97 20.28 -23.27 7.91
CA LEU A 97 21.66 -23.30 8.39
C LEU A 97 22.19 -24.74 8.30
#